data_AF-A0A915ZGR0-F1
#
_entry.id   AF-A0A915ZGR0-F1
#
_cell.length_a   1.000
_cell.length_b   1.000
_cell.length_c   1.000
_cell.angle_alpha   90.00
_cell.angle_beta   90.00
_cell.angle_gamma   90.00
#
_symmetry.space_group_name_H-M   'P 1'
#
loop_
_entity.id
_entity.type
_entity.pdbx_description
1 polymer ?
#
loop_
_entity_poly.entity_id
_entity_poly.type
_entity_poly.pdbx_seq_one_letter_code
_entity_poly.pdbx_strand_id
1 'polypeptide(L)'
;MNLLEKFEKLNNRLSNLLEENKELKQQYKNLQEENEELKEKLDKNDYKSLQEENKELKRRLEERDKQYQQYVLNLEKQRNEQLELKRQYKNLQKESNELKQKFNERERQFLNLEKQKTNSLEENKELKRQYKNLQEDNKKLKENHNDRDRQFQQHVLNLSEENKELKRQYKNLQEDNKKLKENHSERDRQFQRHVLNLTEENKELKRQYENLQGNKNDDLNLIKENKELKLQCENLQEDNKKQVLNLREENRNLKRQCKNFQEENKNFKEQLDERDKQFQQHVLNLSDENRELKHQYKNFQEEIKNLKEKLNERERQFQQHILNLSEENKKLKRQYKDIQEKFNERDYKNLQEENKNLKEKLNERDEQFQQYIINLEKTLGKLELDEVNDNDIKEKNGPLTTLIDDDDYNDGFQDIKGSSEHSWISSNKSLREARVIVGLDFGTIYSEKPYLPEGLCFKKTISDYFREIGKVIKEAIERRWPDIDFFQHVLLVFTIPAELQPCAISTIRECVYDAGLIKEKYSTKLRFITEPEAAAVYCIDIMGRDDILTKGSTFMMADCGGVRNYWAEGDPIDRKLHDGRIDKFDCLVKCGTQIDQEITKSKSFIPLSSTQTRENLTLIFLEIREIR
;
A
#
# COMPACT_ATOMS: atom_id res chain seq x y z
N MET A 1 66.02 -162.66 23.58
CA MET A 1 64.63 -162.15 23.50
C MET A 1 64.62 -160.81 22.76
N ASN A 2 63.75 -160.70 21.76
CA ASN A 2 63.12 -159.47 21.24
C ASN A 2 63.91 -158.41 20.44
N LEU A 3 64.53 -158.80 19.32
CA LEU A 3 64.74 -157.88 18.18
C LEU A 3 63.59 -157.93 17.15
N LEU A 4 62.96 -159.11 16.97
CA LEU A 4 61.92 -159.32 15.96
C LEU A 4 60.63 -158.54 16.27
N GLU A 5 60.19 -158.55 17.54
CA GLU A 5 58.97 -157.86 17.97
C GLU A 5 59.08 -156.32 17.86
N LYS A 6 60.31 -155.76 17.97
CA LYS A 6 60.55 -154.32 17.76
C LYS A 6 60.44 -153.94 16.28
N PHE A 7 60.86 -154.82 15.38
CA PHE A 7 60.83 -154.56 13.94
C PHE A 7 59.39 -154.57 13.40
N GLU A 8 58.56 -155.52 13.83
CA GLU A 8 57.13 -155.54 13.47
C GLU A 8 56.37 -154.30 13.99
N LYS A 9 56.63 -153.89 15.24
CA LYS A 9 56.04 -152.65 15.79
C LYS A 9 56.46 -151.41 15.01
N LEU A 10 57.72 -151.34 14.57
CA LEU A 10 58.21 -150.20 13.79
C LEU A 10 57.59 -150.19 12.39
N ASN A 11 57.45 -151.35 11.75
CA ASN A 11 56.89 -151.46 10.41
C ASN A 11 55.39 -151.10 10.39
N ASN A 12 54.64 -151.55 11.39
CA ASN A 12 53.23 -151.13 11.55
C ASN A 12 53.11 -149.62 11.79
N ARG A 13 54.02 -149.02 12.57
CA ARG A 13 54.01 -147.57 12.81
C ARG A 13 54.37 -146.78 11.54
N LEU A 14 55.28 -147.31 10.72
CA LEU A 14 55.64 -146.71 9.44
C LEU A 14 54.47 -146.77 8.44
N SER A 15 53.75 -147.90 8.37
CA SER A 15 52.53 -148.03 7.55
C SER A 15 51.44 -147.04 7.98
N ASN A 16 51.18 -146.90 9.28
CA ASN A 16 50.20 -145.93 9.78
C ASN A 16 50.59 -144.48 9.44
N LEU A 17 51.86 -144.12 9.64
CA LEU A 17 52.35 -142.78 9.30
C LEU A 17 52.30 -142.50 7.79
N LEU A 18 52.46 -143.52 6.94
CA LEU A 18 52.34 -143.36 5.49
C LEU A 18 50.89 -143.12 5.06
N GLU A 19 49.94 -143.75 5.74
CA GLU A 19 48.51 -143.56 5.52
C GLU A 19 48.05 -142.18 6.01
N GLU A 20 48.47 -141.76 7.22
CA GLU A 20 48.21 -140.42 7.75
C GLU A 20 48.78 -139.32 6.82
N ASN A 21 49.95 -139.54 6.22
CA ASN A 21 50.56 -138.56 5.32
C ASN A 21 49.83 -138.49 3.96
N LYS A 22 49.20 -139.59 3.51
CA LYS A 22 48.29 -139.55 2.35
C LYS A 22 47.01 -138.79 2.67
N GLU A 23 46.43 -139.01 3.85
CA GLU A 23 45.23 -138.29 4.29
C GLU A 23 45.50 -136.78 4.41
N LEU A 24 46.62 -136.39 5.01
CA LEU A 24 47.02 -134.98 5.12
C LEU A 24 47.25 -134.33 3.77
N LYS A 25 47.85 -135.04 2.80
CA LYS A 25 47.98 -134.54 1.42
C LYS A 25 46.63 -134.32 0.75
N GLN A 26 45.67 -135.22 0.99
CA GLN A 26 44.33 -135.08 0.44
C GLN A 26 43.59 -133.91 1.09
N GLN A 27 43.71 -133.73 2.41
CA GLN A 27 43.13 -132.58 3.12
C GLN A 27 43.72 -131.24 2.65
N TYR A 28 45.04 -131.18 2.43
CA TYR A 28 45.69 -129.98 1.90
C TYR A 28 45.17 -129.61 0.51
N LYS A 29 44.95 -130.62 -0.35
CA LYS A 29 44.39 -130.41 -1.68
C LYS A 29 42.95 -129.87 -1.62
N ASN A 30 42.11 -130.45 -0.75
CA ASN A 30 40.74 -129.98 -0.56
C ASN A 30 40.71 -128.52 -0.06
N LEU A 31 41.57 -128.15 0.90
CA LEU A 31 41.68 -126.78 1.41
C LEU A 31 42.19 -125.77 0.37
N GLN A 32 43.03 -126.21 -0.59
CA GLN A 32 43.43 -125.37 -1.71
C GLN A 32 42.26 -125.12 -2.67
N GLU A 33 41.48 -126.14 -2.99
CA GLU A 33 40.30 -126.01 -3.86
C GLU A 33 39.21 -125.13 -3.20
N GLU A 34 38.99 -125.26 -1.89
CA GLU A 34 38.03 -124.43 -1.15
C GLU A 34 38.43 -122.93 -1.11
N ASN A 35 39.74 -122.65 -1.03
CA ASN A 35 40.25 -121.28 -1.07
C ASN A 35 40.16 -120.63 -2.45
N GLU A 36 40.33 -121.41 -3.52
CA GLU A 36 40.12 -120.93 -4.90
C GLU A 36 38.63 -120.59 -5.11
N GLU A 37 37.70 -121.46 -4.65
CA GLU A 37 36.26 -121.19 -4.71
C GLU A 37 35.83 -119.94 -3.91
N LEU A 38 36.41 -119.73 -2.72
CA LEU A 38 36.12 -118.55 -1.90
C LEU A 38 36.63 -117.25 -2.55
N LYS A 39 37.75 -117.32 -3.27
CA LYS A 39 38.25 -116.18 -4.08
C LYS A 39 37.35 -115.86 -5.26
N GLU A 40 36.76 -116.88 -5.88
CA GLU A 40 35.82 -116.70 -6.99
C GLU A 40 34.46 -116.15 -6.53
N LYS A 41 34.00 -116.54 -5.33
CA LYS A 41 32.78 -116.02 -4.69
C LYS A 41 32.91 -114.58 -4.17
N LEU A 42 34.13 -114.05 -4.00
CA LEU A 42 34.40 -112.67 -3.65
C LEU A 42 34.36 -111.80 -4.92
N ASP A 43 33.16 -111.63 -5.48
CA ASP A 43 32.97 -111.05 -6.80
C ASP A 43 33.42 -109.58 -6.84
N LYS A 44 34.54 -109.31 -7.53
CA LYS A 44 35.05 -107.95 -7.80
C LYS A 44 34.01 -107.08 -8.53
N ASN A 45 33.01 -107.69 -9.16
CA ASN A 45 31.93 -106.98 -9.82
C ASN A 45 31.00 -106.24 -8.84
N ASP A 46 30.72 -106.79 -7.66
CA ASP A 46 29.86 -106.14 -6.66
C ASP A 46 30.50 -104.89 -6.08
N TYR A 47 31.80 -104.95 -5.79
CA TYR A 47 32.56 -103.79 -5.30
C TYR A 47 32.63 -102.66 -6.33
N LYS A 48 32.80 -103.00 -7.62
CA LYS A 48 32.85 -102.03 -8.70
C LYS A 48 31.47 -101.40 -8.96
N SER A 49 30.42 -102.21 -8.92
CA SER A 49 29.02 -101.76 -8.98
C SER A 49 28.70 -100.76 -7.86
N LEU A 50 29.07 -101.07 -6.61
CA LEU A 50 28.89 -100.18 -5.46
C LEU A 50 29.69 -98.87 -5.57
N GLN A 51 30.87 -98.88 -6.20
CA GLN A 51 31.64 -97.66 -6.47
C GLN A 51 30.99 -96.78 -7.54
N GLU A 52 30.47 -97.39 -8.60
CA GLU A 52 29.71 -96.70 -9.64
C GLU A 52 28.43 -96.07 -9.05
N GLU A 53 27.70 -96.82 -8.22
CA GLU A 53 26.49 -96.36 -7.53
C GLU A 53 26.78 -95.20 -6.57
N ASN A 54 27.88 -95.25 -5.82
CA ASN A 54 28.30 -94.13 -4.97
C ASN A 54 28.68 -92.86 -5.75
N LYS A 55 29.34 -93.00 -6.92
CA LYS A 55 29.62 -91.87 -7.81
C LYS A 55 28.32 -91.25 -8.34
N GLU A 56 27.35 -92.09 -8.70
CA GLU A 56 26.05 -91.65 -9.18
C GLU A 56 25.25 -90.95 -8.07
N LEU A 57 25.22 -91.51 -6.86
CA LEU A 57 24.61 -90.89 -5.69
C LEU A 57 25.24 -89.54 -5.36
N LYS A 58 26.57 -89.42 -5.46
CA LYS A 58 27.27 -88.15 -5.23
C LYS A 58 26.90 -87.09 -6.26
N ARG A 59 26.80 -87.45 -7.54
CA ARG A 59 26.31 -86.55 -8.61
C ARG A 59 24.88 -86.08 -8.35
N ARG A 60 23.98 -87.00 -7.98
CA ARG A 60 22.59 -86.66 -7.63
C ARG A 60 22.49 -85.76 -6.40
N LEU A 61 23.37 -85.94 -5.42
CA LEU A 61 23.46 -85.09 -4.24
C LEU A 61 23.87 -83.66 -4.63
N GLU A 62 24.93 -83.51 -5.42
CA GLU A 62 25.40 -82.21 -5.92
C GLU A 62 24.35 -81.50 -6.78
N GLU A 63 23.59 -82.25 -7.58
CA GLU A 63 22.54 -81.71 -8.43
C GLU A 63 21.32 -81.26 -7.60
N ARG A 64 20.94 -82.03 -6.57
CA ARG A 64 19.95 -81.59 -5.57
C ARG A 64 20.41 -80.36 -4.81
N ASP A 65 21.68 -80.26 -4.42
CA ASP A 65 22.21 -79.10 -3.72
C ASP A 65 22.12 -77.84 -4.58
N LYS A 66 22.43 -77.94 -5.88
CA LYS A 66 22.22 -76.83 -6.84
C LYS A 66 20.75 -76.44 -6.96
N GLN A 67 19.84 -77.40 -7.05
CA GLN A 67 18.40 -77.13 -7.08
C GLN A 67 17.92 -76.45 -5.80
N TYR A 68 18.41 -76.89 -4.63
CA TYR A 68 18.11 -76.27 -3.34
C TYR A 68 18.63 -74.83 -3.26
N GLN A 69 19.86 -74.58 -3.68
CA GLN A 69 20.42 -73.23 -3.72
C GLN A 69 19.59 -72.31 -4.63
N GLN A 70 19.16 -72.81 -5.80
CA GLN A 70 18.30 -72.04 -6.70
C GLN A 70 16.92 -71.75 -6.09
N TYR A 71 16.35 -72.72 -5.36
CA TYR A 71 15.08 -72.53 -4.65
C TYR A 71 15.20 -71.46 -3.55
N VAL A 72 16.28 -71.49 -2.77
CA VAL A 72 16.58 -70.47 -1.75
C VAL A 72 16.71 -69.09 -2.39
N LEU A 73 17.44 -68.98 -3.50
CA LEU A 73 17.62 -67.72 -4.22
C LEU A 73 16.28 -67.13 -4.72
N ASN A 74 15.39 -67.99 -5.23
CA ASN A 74 14.06 -67.57 -5.68
C ASN A 74 13.18 -67.11 -4.51
N LEU A 75 13.24 -67.79 -3.36
CA LEU A 75 12.54 -67.38 -2.15
C LEU A 75 13.04 -66.03 -1.62
N GLU A 76 14.34 -65.78 -1.68
CA GLU A 76 14.92 -64.48 -1.30
C GLU A 76 14.44 -63.35 -2.21
N LYS A 77 14.38 -63.60 -3.53
CA LYS A 77 13.81 -62.63 -4.49
C LYS A 77 12.35 -62.30 -4.17
N GLN A 78 11.51 -63.32 -3.96
CA GLN A 78 10.10 -63.13 -3.59
C GLN A 78 9.94 -62.36 -2.27
N ARG A 79 10.78 -62.66 -1.28
CA ARG A 79 10.79 -61.93 0.00
C ARG A 79 11.15 -60.46 -0.20
N ASN A 80 12.13 -60.15 -1.05
CA ASN A 80 12.53 -58.78 -1.33
C ASN A 80 11.43 -58.01 -2.08
N GLU A 81 10.76 -58.64 -3.06
CA GLU A 81 9.61 -58.07 -3.75
C GLU A 81 8.45 -57.78 -2.77
N GLN A 82 8.16 -58.68 -1.82
CA GLN A 82 7.15 -58.42 -0.78
C GLN A 82 7.52 -57.24 0.12
N LEU A 83 8.80 -57.08 0.46
CA LEU A 83 9.29 -55.95 1.25
C LEU A 83 9.13 -54.62 0.48
N GLU A 84 9.40 -54.62 -0.82
CA GLU A 84 9.18 -53.49 -1.72
C GLU A 84 7.70 -53.08 -1.76
N LEU A 85 6.80 -54.05 -2.02
CA LEU A 85 5.36 -53.81 -2.04
C LEU A 85 4.85 -53.25 -0.72
N LYS A 86 5.35 -53.77 0.41
CA LYS A 86 4.96 -53.29 1.74
C LYS A 86 5.40 -51.84 1.98
N ARG A 87 6.57 -51.44 1.48
CA ARG A 87 7.04 -50.05 1.52
C ARG A 87 6.15 -49.15 0.67
N GLN A 88 5.84 -49.56 -0.56
CA GLN A 88 4.95 -48.81 -1.46
C GLN A 88 3.55 -48.62 -0.86
N TYR A 89 2.96 -49.67 -0.30
CA TYR A 89 1.66 -49.61 0.38
C TYR A 89 1.67 -48.59 1.53
N LYS A 90 2.74 -48.58 2.35
CA LYS A 90 2.87 -47.63 3.46
C LYS A 90 2.98 -46.19 2.97
N ASN A 91 3.69 -45.95 1.87
CA ASN A 91 3.79 -44.63 1.25
C ASN A 91 2.43 -44.16 0.70
N LEU A 92 1.74 -45.02 -0.05
CA LEU A 92 0.39 -44.73 -0.57
C LEU A 92 -0.61 -44.43 0.57
N GLN A 93 -0.52 -45.15 1.68
CA GLN A 93 -1.37 -44.90 2.85
C GLN A 93 -1.09 -43.53 3.48
N LYS A 94 0.19 -43.11 3.51
CA LYS A 94 0.57 -41.77 3.98
C LYS A 94 0.04 -40.68 3.04
N GLU A 95 0.24 -40.83 1.73
CA GLU A 95 -0.28 -39.90 0.73
C GLU A 95 -1.80 -39.77 0.78
N SER A 96 -2.52 -40.89 0.94
CA SER A 96 -3.98 -40.90 1.07
C SER A 96 -4.45 -40.10 2.29
N ASN A 97 -3.77 -40.22 3.42
CA ASN A 97 -4.08 -39.46 4.63
C ASN A 97 -3.81 -37.97 4.46
N GLU A 98 -2.70 -37.60 3.82
CA GLU A 98 -2.37 -36.21 3.50
C GLU A 98 -3.40 -35.59 2.53
N LEU A 99 -3.82 -36.34 1.51
CA LEU A 99 -4.87 -35.91 0.58
C LEU A 99 -6.19 -35.66 1.31
N LYS A 100 -6.56 -36.54 2.24
CA LYS A 100 -7.79 -36.41 3.03
C LYS A 100 -7.78 -35.16 3.91
N GLN A 101 -6.64 -34.82 4.51
CA GLN A 101 -6.49 -33.57 5.26
C GLN A 101 -6.65 -32.35 4.35
N LYS A 102 -5.96 -32.34 3.19
CA LYS A 102 -6.09 -31.26 2.20
C LYS A 102 -7.52 -31.09 1.68
N PHE A 103 -8.24 -32.20 1.48
CA PHE A 103 -9.65 -32.16 1.08
C PHE A 103 -10.52 -31.46 2.13
N ASN A 104 -10.37 -31.83 3.40
CA ASN A 104 -11.13 -31.23 4.50
C ASN A 104 -10.82 -29.73 4.67
N GLU A 105 -9.56 -29.32 4.47
CA GLU A 105 -9.20 -27.90 4.49
C GLU A 105 -9.86 -27.12 3.35
N ARG A 106 -9.86 -27.69 2.14
CA ARG A 106 -10.52 -27.10 0.97
C ARG A 106 -12.03 -26.98 1.17
N GLU A 107 -12.65 -27.96 1.78
CA GLU A 107 -14.08 -27.94 2.10
C GLU A 107 -14.42 -26.79 3.08
N ARG A 108 -13.60 -26.58 4.11
CA ARG A 108 -13.77 -25.42 5.02
C ARG A 108 -13.58 -24.09 4.30
N GLN A 109 -12.60 -23.98 3.41
CA GLN A 109 -12.38 -22.77 2.61
C GLN A 109 -13.57 -22.49 1.70
N PHE A 110 -14.11 -23.52 1.05
CA PHE A 110 -15.31 -23.41 0.21
C PHE A 110 -16.51 -22.90 1.01
N LEU A 111 -16.77 -23.49 2.19
CA LEU A 111 -17.87 -23.07 3.06
C LEU A 111 -17.75 -21.61 3.51
N ASN A 112 -16.52 -21.13 3.76
CA ASN A 112 -16.26 -19.74 4.11
C ASN A 112 -16.50 -18.79 2.95
N LEU A 113 -16.06 -19.15 1.73
CA LEU A 113 -16.31 -18.38 0.52
C LEU A 113 -17.81 -18.31 0.20
N GLU A 114 -18.55 -19.37 0.45
CA GLU A 114 -20.01 -19.40 0.26
C GLU A 114 -20.71 -18.44 1.22
N LYS A 115 -20.30 -18.37 2.48
CA LYS A 115 -20.79 -17.37 3.45
C LYS A 115 -20.45 -15.93 3.05
N GLN A 116 -19.24 -15.69 2.55
CA GLN A 116 -18.85 -14.36 2.05
C GLN A 116 -19.73 -13.96 0.86
N LYS A 117 -19.96 -14.87 -0.09
CA LYS A 117 -20.84 -14.64 -1.23
C LYS A 117 -22.26 -14.26 -0.80
N THR A 118 -22.82 -14.93 0.21
CA THR A 118 -24.17 -14.59 0.71
C THR A 118 -24.22 -13.22 1.36
N ASN A 119 -23.19 -12.85 2.13
CA ASN A 119 -23.13 -11.53 2.77
C ASN A 119 -23.03 -10.41 1.72
N SER A 120 -22.12 -10.55 0.75
CA SER A 120 -21.99 -9.58 -0.34
C SER A 120 -23.24 -9.48 -1.22
N LEU A 121 -24.02 -10.57 -1.33
CA LEU A 121 -25.30 -10.53 -2.04
C LEU A 121 -26.33 -9.67 -1.28
N GLU A 122 -26.37 -9.78 0.05
CA GLU A 122 -27.30 -9.01 0.87
C GLU A 122 -26.92 -7.52 0.93
N GLU A 123 -25.63 -7.21 1.06
CA GLU A 123 -25.11 -5.83 0.95
C GLU A 123 -25.49 -5.19 -0.40
N ASN A 124 -25.38 -5.94 -1.50
CA ASN A 124 -25.78 -5.45 -2.82
C ASN A 124 -27.28 -5.18 -2.93
N LYS A 125 -28.14 -5.98 -2.27
CA LYS A 125 -29.58 -5.70 -2.23
C LYS A 125 -29.87 -4.39 -1.49
N GLU A 126 -29.16 -4.16 -0.37
CA GLU A 126 -29.34 -2.95 0.42
C GLU A 126 -28.85 -1.70 -0.31
N LEU A 127 -27.67 -1.77 -0.93
CA LEU A 127 -27.17 -0.69 -1.81
C LEU A 127 -28.14 -0.37 -2.95
N LYS A 128 -28.78 -1.40 -3.53
CA LYS A 128 -29.78 -1.19 -4.59
C LYS A 128 -31.03 -0.48 -4.08
N ARG A 129 -31.44 -0.72 -2.84
CA ARG A 129 -32.55 0.03 -2.19
C ARG A 129 -32.16 1.48 -1.93
N GLN A 130 -30.98 1.71 -1.38
CA GLN A 130 -30.47 3.07 -1.13
C GLN A 130 -30.36 3.88 -2.42
N TYR A 131 -29.83 3.28 -3.49
CA TYR A 131 -29.75 3.92 -4.80
C TYR A 131 -31.14 4.32 -5.33
N LYS A 132 -32.14 3.45 -5.17
CA LYS A 132 -33.52 3.76 -5.58
C LYS A 132 -34.10 4.96 -4.78
N ASN A 133 -33.86 5.00 -3.47
CA ASN A 133 -34.32 6.12 -2.64
C ASN A 133 -33.66 7.44 -3.05
N LEU A 134 -32.34 7.44 -3.29
CA LEU A 134 -31.62 8.62 -3.76
C LEU A 134 -32.12 9.11 -5.13
N GLN A 135 -32.51 8.20 -6.03
CA GLN A 135 -33.12 8.58 -7.30
C GLN A 135 -34.47 9.30 -7.10
N GLU A 136 -35.30 8.82 -6.17
CA GLU A 136 -36.57 9.46 -5.84
C GLU A 136 -36.37 10.84 -5.20
N ASP A 137 -35.40 10.98 -4.30
CA ASP A 137 -35.09 12.26 -3.65
C ASP A 137 -34.51 13.27 -4.64
N ASN A 138 -33.63 12.86 -5.55
CA ASN A 138 -33.14 13.71 -6.63
C ASN A 138 -34.26 14.19 -7.55
N LYS A 139 -35.26 13.34 -7.82
CA LYS A 139 -36.44 13.73 -8.61
C LYS A 139 -37.24 14.82 -7.89
N LYS A 140 -37.51 14.65 -6.59
CA LYS A 140 -38.21 15.65 -5.77
C LYS A 140 -37.44 16.97 -5.69
N LEU A 141 -36.11 16.91 -5.50
CA LEU A 141 -35.26 18.10 -5.47
C LEU A 141 -35.30 18.86 -6.80
N LYS A 142 -35.30 18.15 -7.93
CA LYS A 142 -35.41 18.76 -9.25
C LYS A 142 -36.77 19.44 -9.47
N GLU A 143 -37.85 18.81 -9.03
CA GLU A 143 -39.20 19.41 -9.07
C GLU A 143 -39.26 20.69 -8.22
N ASN A 144 -38.74 20.64 -6.99
CA ASN A 144 -38.68 21.82 -6.10
C ASN A 144 -37.83 22.96 -6.68
N HIS A 145 -36.70 22.65 -7.31
CA HIS A 145 -35.86 23.65 -7.97
C HIS A 145 -36.62 24.34 -9.10
N ASN A 146 -37.27 23.57 -9.97
CA ASN A 146 -38.06 24.11 -11.08
C ASN A 146 -39.23 24.99 -10.60
N ASP A 147 -39.85 24.64 -9.47
CA ASP A 147 -40.92 25.45 -8.88
C ASP A 147 -40.39 26.77 -8.32
N ARG A 148 -39.24 26.75 -7.63
CA ARG A 148 -38.58 27.97 -7.15
C ARG A 148 -38.14 28.87 -8.30
N ASP A 149 -37.58 28.29 -9.36
CA ASP A 149 -37.19 29.04 -10.56
C ASP A 149 -38.40 29.73 -11.20
N ARG A 150 -39.54 29.03 -11.31
CA ARG A 150 -40.78 29.62 -11.82
C ARG A 150 -41.27 30.78 -10.94
N GLN A 151 -41.23 30.61 -9.62
CA GLN A 151 -41.62 31.69 -8.69
C GLN A 151 -40.68 32.89 -8.81
N PHE A 152 -39.37 32.65 -8.90
CA PHE A 152 -38.37 33.70 -9.07
C PHE A 152 -38.58 34.47 -10.38
N GLN A 153 -38.76 33.75 -11.50
CA GLN A 153 -39.05 34.36 -12.79
C GLN A 153 -40.31 35.22 -12.76
N GLN A 154 -41.37 34.75 -12.09
CA GLN A 154 -42.60 35.52 -11.93
C GLN A 154 -42.37 36.80 -11.11
N HIS A 155 -41.59 36.73 -10.04
CA HIS A 155 -41.28 37.90 -9.22
C HIS A 155 -40.48 38.95 -10.00
N VAL A 156 -39.51 38.52 -10.82
CA VAL A 156 -38.73 39.40 -11.69
C VAL A 156 -39.63 40.08 -12.74
N LEU A 157 -40.60 39.35 -13.32
CA LEU A 157 -41.58 39.90 -14.24
C LEU A 157 -42.42 41.00 -13.58
N ASN A 158 -42.97 40.74 -12.39
CA ASN A 158 -43.79 41.70 -11.66
C ASN A 158 -42.99 42.99 -11.34
N LEU A 159 -41.77 42.85 -10.80
CA LEU A 159 -40.89 44.00 -10.54
C LEU A 159 -40.53 44.79 -11.80
N SER A 160 -40.39 44.12 -12.95
CA SER A 160 -40.14 44.76 -14.23
C SER A 160 -41.33 45.62 -14.68
N GLU A 161 -42.55 45.12 -14.48
CA GLU A 161 -43.77 45.88 -14.77
C GLU A 161 -43.95 47.09 -13.84
N GLU A 162 -43.74 46.90 -12.54
CA GLU A 162 -43.76 48.01 -11.56
C GLU A 162 -42.74 49.11 -11.91
N ASN A 163 -41.52 48.73 -12.29
CA ASN A 163 -40.49 49.67 -12.71
C ASN A 163 -40.84 50.42 -14.01
N LYS A 164 -41.52 49.76 -14.96
CA LYS A 164 -42.03 50.43 -16.16
C LYS A 164 -43.07 51.49 -15.79
N GLU A 165 -43.96 51.19 -14.86
CA GLU A 165 -44.99 52.12 -14.40
C GLU A 165 -44.40 53.30 -13.63
N LEU A 166 -43.46 53.05 -12.72
CA LEU A 166 -42.72 54.12 -12.02
C LEU A 166 -41.97 55.04 -12.99
N LYS A 167 -41.35 54.50 -14.04
CA LYS A 167 -40.71 55.31 -15.09
C LYS A 167 -41.70 56.21 -15.82
N ARG A 168 -42.91 55.73 -16.11
CA ARG A 168 -43.97 56.56 -16.73
C ARG A 168 -44.38 57.69 -15.79
N GLN A 169 -44.61 57.39 -14.52
CA GLN A 169 -44.97 58.38 -13.51
C GLN A 169 -43.88 59.45 -13.35
N TYR A 170 -42.61 59.05 -13.29
CA TYR A 170 -41.48 59.98 -13.20
C TYR A 170 -41.41 60.92 -14.42
N LYS A 171 -41.65 60.39 -15.63
CA LYS A 171 -41.68 61.20 -16.85
C LYS A 171 -42.80 62.25 -16.80
N ASN A 172 -43.99 61.88 -16.36
CA ASN A 172 -45.11 62.82 -16.22
C ASN A 172 -44.78 63.95 -15.24
N LEU A 173 -44.19 63.62 -14.08
CA LEU A 173 -43.76 64.61 -13.08
C LEU A 173 -42.68 65.56 -13.61
N GLN A 174 -41.77 65.07 -14.45
CA GLN A 174 -40.78 65.94 -15.11
C GLN A 174 -41.44 66.96 -16.06
N GLU A 175 -42.44 66.53 -16.83
CA GLU A 175 -43.19 67.42 -17.72
C GLU A 175 -43.99 68.47 -16.92
N ASP A 176 -44.64 68.08 -15.84
CA ASP A 176 -45.38 68.99 -14.96
C ASP A 176 -44.45 70.02 -14.29
N ASN A 177 -43.29 69.59 -13.81
CA ASN A 177 -42.26 70.50 -13.27
C ASN A 177 -41.75 71.50 -14.32
N LYS A 178 -41.63 71.09 -15.59
CA LYS A 178 -41.25 71.99 -16.68
C LYS A 178 -42.31 73.07 -16.90
N LYS A 179 -43.59 72.68 -16.99
CA LYS A 179 -44.72 73.61 -17.11
C LYS A 179 -44.78 74.60 -15.93
N LEU A 180 -44.55 74.12 -14.71
CA LEU A 180 -44.52 74.97 -13.52
C LEU A 180 -43.40 76.02 -13.58
N LYS A 181 -42.19 75.65 -14.03
CA LYS A 181 -41.07 76.60 -14.20
C LYS A 181 -41.34 77.65 -15.26
N GLU A 182 -41.95 77.26 -16.38
CA GLU A 182 -42.37 78.18 -17.44
C GLU A 182 -43.42 79.17 -16.92
N ASN A 183 -44.44 78.68 -16.20
CA ASN A 183 -45.46 79.51 -15.59
C ASN A 183 -44.91 80.46 -14.51
N HIS A 184 -43.91 80.04 -13.74
CA HIS A 184 -43.23 80.91 -12.77
C HIS A 184 -42.46 82.03 -13.49
N SER A 185 -41.68 81.68 -14.52
CA SER A 185 -40.90 82.64 -15.30
C SER A 185 -41.78 83.69 -15.98
N GLU A 186 -42.96 83.28 -16.47
CA GLU A 186 -43.91 84.21 -17.08
C GLU A 186 -44.55 85.15 -16.04
N ARG A 187 -44.90 84.62 -14.86
CA ARG A 187 -45.36 85.47 -13.74
C ARG A 187 -44.30 86.47 -13.30
N ASP A 188 -43.03 86.07 -13.24
CA ASP A 188 -41.93 86.99 -12.91
C ASP A 188 -41.79 88.10 -13.95
N ARG A 189 -41.90 87.80 -15.25
CA ARG A 189 -41.91 88.83 -16.31
C ARG A 189 -43.09 89.78 -16.18
N GLN A 190 -44.28 89.26 -15.89
CA GLN A 190 -45.48 90.09 -15.69
C GLN A 190 -45.30 91.00 -14.48
N PHE A 191 -44.77 90.47 -13.38
CA PHE A 191 -44.44 91.25 -12.18
C PHE A 191 -43.42 92.36 -12.49
N GLN A 192 -42.32 92.05 -13.17
CA GLN A 192 -41.32 93.04 -13.58
C GLN A 192 -41.91 94.14 -14.48
N ARG A 193 -42.81 93.77 -15.41
CA ARG A 193 -43.50 94.73 -16.28
C ARG A 193 -44.41 95.66 -15.48
N HIS A 194 -45.12 95.13 -14.49
CA HIS A 194 -45.93 95.94 -13.58
C HIS A 194 -45.07 96.91 -12.75
N VAL A 195 -43.93 96.46 -12.23
CA VAL A 195 -42.99 97.31 -11.48
C VAL A 195 -42.45 98.45 -12.36
N LEU A 196 -42.11 98.18 -13.62
CA LEU A 196 -41.68 99.20 -14.58
C LEU A 196 -42.78 100.24 -14.85
N ASN A 197 -44.01 99.79 -15.11
CA ASN A 197 -45.15 100.67 -15.33
C ASN A 197 -45.44 101.55 -14.10
N LEU A 198 -45.47 100.96 -12.90
CA LEU A 198 -45.64 101.70 -11.65
C LEU A 198 -44.50 102.69 -11.39
N THR A 199 -43.28 102.36 -11.81
CA THR A 199 -42.13 103.27 -11.68
C THR A 199 -42.28 104.49 -12.60
N GLU A 200 -42.77 104.29 -13.82
CA GLU A 200 -43.07 105.39 -14.74
C GLU A 200 -44.29 106.21 -14.28
N GLU A 201 -45.36 105.56 -13.82
CA GLU A 201 -46.52 106.24 -13.20
C GLU A 201 -46.09 107.06 -11.98
N ASN A 202 -45.19 106.56 -11.14
CA ASN A 202 -44.66 107.30 -9.99
C ASN A 202 -43.81 108.50 -10.41
N LYS A 203 -43.07 108.43 -11.53
CA LYS A 203 -42.37 109.60 -12.09
C LYS A 203 -43.36 110.65 -12.59
N GLU A 204 -44.43 110.20 -13.24
CA GLU A 204 -45.49 111.08 -13.75
C GLU A 204 -46.30 111.72 -12.61
N LEU A 205 -46.66 110.95 -11.58
CA LEU A 205 -47.29 111.42 -10.35
C LEU A 205 -46.39 112.39 -9.59
N LYS A 206 -45.07 112.18 -9.58
CA LYS A 206 -44.12 113.12 -8.96
C LYS A 206 -44.10 114.47 -9.71
N ARG A 207 -44.17 114.46 -11.05
CA ARG A 207 -44.37 115.68 -11.87
C ARG A 207 -45.72 116.35 -11.59
N GLN A 208 -46.77 115.56 -11.40
CA GLN A 208 -48.10 116.08 -11.06
C GLN A 208 -48.15 116.65 -9.63
N TYR A 209 -47.46 116.04 -8.68
CA TYR A 209 -47.37 116.49 -7.29
C TYR A 209 -46.61 117.82 -7.15
N GLU A 210 -45.56 118.01 -7.96
CA GLU A 210 -44.86 119.30 -8.08
C GLU A 210 -45.77 120.39 -8.68
N ASN A 211 -46.75 120.02 -9.52
CA ASN A 211 -47.75 120.95 -10.09
C ASN A 211 -48.97 121.19 -9.21
N LEU A 212 -49.20 120.38 -8.17
CA LEU A 212 -50.41 120.41 -7.32
C LEU A 212 -50.16 120.98 -5.91
N GLN A 213 -49.10 121.78 -5.70
CA GLN A 213 -49.11 122.79 -4.63
C GLN A 213 -50.08 123.93 -5.01
N GLY A 214 -51.37 123.64 -4.88
CA GLY A 214 -52.45 124.54 -5.24
C GLY A 214 -53.82 123.90 -5.00
N ASN A 215 -54.25 123.96 -3.74
CA ASN A 215 -55.59 123.69 -3.22
C ASN A 215 -56.01 122.25 -2.84
N LYS A 216 -56.49 122.20 -1.59
CA LYS A 216 -57.17 121.15 -0.85
C LYS A 216 -58.33 120.49 -1.61
N ASN A 217 -58.45 119.17 -1.46
CA ASN A 217 -59.68 118.49 -1.02
C ASN A 217 -59.39 117.01 -0.75
N ASP A 218 -58.95 116.73 0.47
CA ASP A 218 -58.89 115.40 1.07
C ASP A 218 -60.32 114.88 1.33
N ASP A 219 -60.61 113.65 0.90
CA ASP A 219 -61.44 112.65 1.63
C ASP A 219 -61.99 111.47 0.79
N LEU A 220 -61.78 111.42 -0.54
CA LEU A 220 -62.31 110.30 -1.36
C LEU A 220 -61.34 109.13 -1.64
N ASN A 221 -60.01 109.33 -1.48
CA ASN A 221 -59.00 108.30 -1.77
C ASN A 221 -58.77 107.31 -0.61
N LEU A 222 -58.91 107.74 0.65
CA LEU A 222 -58.74 106.88 1.83
C LEU A 222 -59.79 105.76 1.95
N ILE A 223 -60.94 105.89 1.27
CA ILE A 223 -62.01 104.87 1.28
C ILE A 223 -61.74 103.74 0.26
N LYS A 224 -61.03 104.01 -0.84
CA LYS A 224 -60.63 102.98 -1.81
C LYS A 224 -59.44 102.15 -1.30
N GLU A 225 -58.46 102.81 -0.70
CA GLU A 225 -57.24 102.18 -0.17
C GLU A 225 -57.55 101.19 0.97
N ASN A 226 -58.51 101.53 1.85
CA ASN A 226 -58.96 100.64 2.92
C ASN A 226 -59.78 99.44 2.43
N LYS A 227 -60.44 99.50 1.26
CA LYS A 227 -61.13 98.33 0.66
C LYS A 227 -60.13 97.35 0.05
N GLU A 228 -59.04 97.86 -0.52
CA GLU A 228 -58.02 97.07 -1.20
C GLU A 228 -57.11 96.34 -0.19
N LEU A 229 -56.74 97.01 0.90
CA LEU A 229 -56.02 96.40 2.02
C LEU A 229 -56.84 95.28 2.70
N LYS A 230 -58.17 95.43 2.77
CA LYS A 230 -59.06 94.38 3.31
C LYS A 230 -59.09 93.14 2.43
N LEU A 231 -59.16 93.31 1.11
CA LEU A 231 -59.16 92.21 0.14
C LEU A 231 -57.81 91.47 0.11
N GLN A 232 -56.69 92.19 0.28
CA GLN A 232 -55.36 91.58 0.40
C GLN A 232 -55.20 90.76 1.68
N CYS A 233 -55.76 91.22 2.81
CA CYS A 233 -55.76 90.46 4.06
C CYS A 233 -56.58 89.17 3.96
N GLU A 234 -57.73 89.19 3.27
CA GLU A 234 -58.57 88.02 3.05
C GLU A 234 -57.86 86.96 2.18
N ASN A 235 -57.17 87.38 1.11
CA ASN A 235 -56.39 86.46 0.26
C ASN A 235 -55.22 85.80 1.02
N LEU A 236 -54.49 86.57 1.83
CA LEU A 236 -53.39 86.04 2.65
C LEU A 236 -53.89 85.07 3.73
N GLN A 237 -55.09 85.29 4.28
CA GLN A 237 -55.71 84.34 5.21
C GLN A 237 -56.10 83.03 4.52
N GLU A 238 -56.62 83.10 3.30
CA GLU A 238 -57.00 81.93 2.49
C GLU A 238 -55.78 81.06 2.13
N ASP A 239 -54.67 81.68 1.73
CA ASP A 239 -53.44 80.98 1.35
C ASP A 239 -52.75 80.32 2.55
N ASN A 240 -52.70 81.00 3.69
CA ASN A 240 -52.19 80.42 4.94
C ASN A 240 -53.03 79.22 5.39
N LYS A 241 -54.36 79.27 5.20
CA LYS A 241 -55.26 78.14 5.52
C LYS A 241 -54.98 76.92 4.66
N LYS A 242 -54.67 77.10 3.36
CA LYS A 242 -54.30 76.01 2.44
C LYS A 242 -52.94 75.38 2.82
N GLN A 243 -51.94 76.20 3.15
CA GLN A 243 -50.63 75.68 3.58
C GLN A 243 -50.73 74.85 4.86
N VAL A 244 -51.51 75.31 5.85
CA VAL A 244 -51.74 74.56 7.10
C VAL A 244 -52.47 73.23 6.85
N LEU A 245 -53.37 73.16 5.87
CA LEU A 245 -54.04 71.92 5.49
C LEU A 245 -53.07 70.90 4.87
N ASN A 246 -52.22 71.33 3.93
CA ASN A 246 -51.19 70.46 3.34
C ASN A 246 -50.22 69.92 4.41
N LEU A 247 -49.70 70.79 5.29
CA LEU A 247 -48.80 70.38 6.37
C LEU A 247 -49.47 69.40 7.35
N ARG A 248 -50.79 69.53 7.59
CA ARG A 248 -51.54 68.56 8.40
C ARG A 248 -51.64 67.21 7.72
N GLU A 249 -51.79 67.19 6.41
CA GLU A 249 -51.89 65.95 5.62
C GLU A 249 -50.55 65.22 5.54
N GLU A 250 -49.45 65.96 5.30
CA GLU A 250 -48.09 65.41 5.35
C GLU A 250 -47.77 64.80 6.73
N ASN A 251 -48.11 65.51 7.82
CA ASN A 251 -47.93 64.98 9.17
C ASN A 251 -48.76 63.72 9.44
N ARG A 252 -49.98 63.60 8.89
CA ARG A 252 -50.77 62.36 8.98
C ARG A 252 -50.10 61.22 8.23
N ASN A 253 -49.52 61.50 7.07
CA ASN A 253 -48.85 60.49 6.25
C ASN A 253 -47.57 59.98 6.95
N LEU A 254 -46.74 60.89 7.46
CA LEU A 254 -45.55 60.54 8.25
C LEU A 254 -45.92 59.70 9.49
N LYS A 255 -47.02 60.05 10.18
CA LYS A 255 -47.49 59.30 11.35
C LYS A 255 -47.94 57.87 11.00
N ARG A 256 -48.49 57.64 9.79
CA ARG A 256 -48.81 56.29 9.29
C ARG A 256 -47.53 55.51 8.98
N GLN A 257 -46.56 56.13 8.31
CA GLN A 257 -45.28 55.48 8.03
C GLN A 257 -44.54 55.06 9.31
N CYS A 258 -44.50 55.93 10.33
CA CYS A 258 -43.91 55.58 11.61
C CYS A 258 -44.59 54.37 12.28
N LYS A 259 -45.92 54.23 12.16
CA LYS A 259 -46.63 53.06 12.68
C LYS A 259 -46.26 51.78 11.92
N ASN A 260 -46.20 51.84 10.60
CA ASN A 260 -45.82 50.69 9.78
C ASN A 260 -44.40 50.21 10.13
N PHE A 261 -43.43 51.12 10.23
CA PHE A 261 -42.06 50.76 10.65
C PHE A 261 -41.99 50.19 12.07
N GLN A 262 -42.86 50.65 12.98
CA GLN A 262 -42.94 50.06 14.33
C GLN A 262 -43.44 48.61 14.30
N GLU A 263 -44.44 48.31 13.48
CA GLU A 263 -44.95 46.94 13.30
C GLU A 263 -43.93 46.03 12.59
N GLU A 264 -43.27 46.51 11.54
CA GLU A 264 -42.20 45.79 10.85
C GLU A 264 -41.05 45.45 11.81
N ASN A 265 -40.58 46.41 12.61
CA ASN A 265 -39.53 46.16 13.60
C ASN A 265 -39.95 45.16 14.66
N LYS A 266 -41.23 45.14 15.05
CA LYS A 266 -41.75 44.13 15.98
C LYS A 266 -41.71 42.74 15.36
N ASN A 267 -42.14 42.59 14.11
CA ASN A 267 -42.09 41.32 13.38
C ASN A 267 -40.64 40.82 13.20
N PHE A 268 -39.71 41.71 12.81
CA PHE A 268 -38.30 41.34 12.69
C PHE A 268 -37.70 40.87 14.02
N LYS A 269 -38.09 41.50 15.13
CA LYS A 269 -37.64 41.08 16.46
C LYS A 269 -38.14 39.67 16.81
N GLU A 270 -39.41 39.39 16.57
CA GLU A 270 -39.99 38.06 16.81
C GLU A 270 -39.32 36.97 15.95
N GLN A 271 -38.98 37.28 14.68
CA GLN A 271 -38.26 36.35 13.80
C GLN A 271 -36.82 36.09 14.27
N LEU A 272 -36.14 37.12 14.78
CA LEU A 272 -34.80 36.99 15.37
C LEU A 272 -34.83 36.08 16.61
N ASP A 273 -35.77 36.33 17.52
CA ASP A 273 -35.92 35.54 18.75
C ASP A 273 -36.21 34.05 18.44
N GLU A 274 -37.00 33.77 17.38
CA GLU A 274 -37.29 32.39 16.96
C GLU A 274 -36.09 31.71 16.30
N ARG A 275 -35.32 32.43 15.47
CA ARG A 275 -34.06 31.90 14.91
C ARG A 275 -33.03 31.61 16.00
N ASP A 276 -32.94 32.46 17.01
CA ASP A 276 -32.01 32.26 18.13
C ASP A 276 -32.36 31.00 18.93
N LYS A 277 -33.65 30.73 19.18
CA LYS A 277 -34.09 29.46 19.79
C LYS A 277 -33.71 28.24 18.96
N GLN A 278 -33.96 28.30 17.64
CA GLN A 278 -33.60 27.21 16.74
C GLN A 278 -32.09 26.95 16.72
N PHE A 279 -31.29 28.02 16.70
CA PHE A 279 -29.84 27.92 16.76
C PHE A 279 -29.37 27.29 18.08
N GLN A 280 -29.91 27.73 19.22
CA GLN A 280 -29.60 27.15 20.53
C GLN A 280 -29.94 25.65 20.60
N GLN A 281 -31.08 25.24 20.04
CA GLN A 281 -31.46 23.82 20.00
C GLN A 281 -30.50 23.00 19.13
N HIS A 282 -30.07 23.53 17.98
CA HIS A 282 -29.11 22.86 17.11
C HIS A 282 -27.75 22.67 17.79
N VAL A 283 -27.28 23.68 18.53
CA VAL A 283 -26.03 23.60 19.31
C VAL A 283 -26.13 22.52 20.40
N LEU A 284 -27.28 22.40 21.07
CA LEU A 284 -27.54 21.35 22.06
C LEU A 284 -27.47 19.95 21.45
N ASN A 285 -28.15 19.73 20.32
CA ASN A 285 -28.15 18.43 19.63
C ASN A 285 -26.73 18.02 19.19
N LEU A 286 -25.97 18.95 18.59
CA LEU A 286 -24.57 18.70 18.22
C LEU A 286 -23.68 18.41 19.44
N SER A 287 -23.98 19.01 20.60
CA SER A 287 -23.25 18.74 21.84
C SER A 287 -23.47 17.31 22.33
N ASP A 288 -24.69 16.80 22.19
CA ASP A 288 -25.04 15.42 22.56
C ASP A 288 -24.43 14.41 21.59
N GLU A 289 -24.50 14.66 20.28
CA GLU A 289 -23.82 13.83 19.27
C GLU A 289 -22.30 13.75 19.50
N ASN A 290 -21.67 14.89 19.82
CA ASN A 290 -20.24 14.92 20.14
C ASN A 290 -19.90 14.14 21.42
N ARG A 291 -20.80 14.12 22.42
CA ARG A 291 -20.62 13.29 23.62
C ARG A 291 -20.69 11.79 23.28
N GLU A 292 -21.64 11.39 22.44
CA GLU A 292 -21.79 10.01 21.96
C GLU A 292 -20.55 9.55 21.18
N LEU A 293 -20.10 10.36 20.22
CA LEU A 293 -18.89 10.09 19.43
C LEU A 293 -17.64 9.96 20.31
N LYS A 294 -17.51 10.82 21.32
CA LYS A 294 -16.40 10.73 22.28
C LYS A 294 -16.44 9.44 23.09
N HIS A 295 -17.61 8.95 23.44
CA HIS A 295 -17.77 7.66 24.12
C HIS A 295 -17.41 6.49 23.19
N GLN A 296 -17.83 6.53 21.93
CA GLN A 296 -17.47 5.52 20.93
C GLN A 296 -15.96 5.49 20.67
N TYR A 297 -15.33 6.66 20.53
CA TYR A 297 -13.88 6.77 20.35
C TYR A 297 -13.11 6.14 21.52
N LYS A 298 -13.57 6.36 22.75
CA LYS A 298 -12.98 5.74 23.95
C LYS A 298 -13.10 4.21 23.92
N ASN A 299 -14.26 3.68 23.53
CA ASN A 299 -14.46 2.23 23.41
C ASN A 299 -13.51 1.62 22.36
N PHE A 300 -13.36 2.25 21.19
CA PHE A 300 -12.42 1.79 20.17
C PHE A 300 -10.96 1.82 20.63
N GLN A 301 -10.56 2.83 21.41
CA GLN A 301 -9.22 2.87 22.00
C GLN A 301 -8.96 1.68 22.94
N GLU A 302 -9.94 1.35 23.78
CA GLU A 302 -9.87 0.20 24.69
C GLU A 302 -9.75 -1.13 23.90
N GLU A 303 -10.50 -1.24 22.80
CA GLU A 303 -10.50 -2.43 21.94
C GLU A 303 -9.16 -2.60 21.20
N ILE A 304 -8.59 -1.51 20.68
CA ILE A 304 -7.25 -1.50 20.08
C ILE A 304 -6.19 -1.92 21.10
N LYS A 305 -6.29 -1.47 22.35
CA LYS A 305 -5.37 -1.85 23.43
C LYS A 305 -5.44 -3.37 23.70
N ASN A 306 -6.65 -3.91 23.85
CA ASN A 306 -6.86 -5.35 24.05
C ASN A 306 -6.33 -6.19 22.87
N LEU A 307 -6.53 -5.73 21.63
CA LEU A 307 -6.02 -6.42 20.44
C LEU A 307 -4.48 -6.39 20.38
N LYS A 308 -3.85 -5.27 20.74
CA LYS A 308 -2.38 -5.18 20.84
C LYS A 308 -1.82 -6.15 21.88
N GLU A 309 -2.45 -6.27 23.04
CA GLU A 309 -2.03 -7.22 24.07
C GLU A 309 -2.14 -8.67 23.58
N LYS A 310 -3.25 -9.04 22.91
CA LYS A 310 -3.42 -10.36 22.30
C LYS A 310 -2.38 -10.65 21.21
N LEU A 311 -2.04 -9.65 20.39
CA LEU A 311 -1.02 -9.78 19.35
C LEU A 311 0.35 -10.06 19.98
N ASN A 312 0.74 -9.28 21.00
CA ASN A 312 2.00 -9.46 21.71
C ASN A 312 2.11 -10.83 22.38
N GLU A 313 1.01 -11.33 22.96
CA GLU A 313 1.00 -12.67 23.55
C GLU A 313 1.21 -13.77 22.50
N ARG A 314 0.58 -13.62 21.32
CA ARG A 314 0.74 -14.55 20.21
C ARG A 314 2.16 -14.52 19.63
N GLU A 315 2.76 -13.33 19.55
CA GLU A 315 4.17 -13.15 19.17
C GLU A 315 5.10 -13.93 20.10
N ARG A 316 4.91 -13.85 21.43
CA ARG A 316 5.70 -14.63 22.39
C ARG A 316 5.54 -16.13 22.18
N GLN A 317 4.31 -16.61 21.96
CA GLN A 317 4.05 -18.02 21.71
C GLN A 317 4.75 -18.51 20.45
N PHE A 318 4.74 -17.72 19.37
CA PHE A 318 5.49 -18.03 18.15
C PHE A 318 7.00 -18.07 18.40
N GLN A 319 7.56 -17.09 19.09
CA GLN A 319 8.99 -17.07 19.42
C GLN A 319 9.40 -18.28 20.26
N GLN A 320 8.58 -18.68 21.24
CA GLN A 320 8.83 -19.88 22.03
C GLN A 320 8.81 -21.15 21.18
N HIS A 321 7.87 -21.26 20.24
CA HIS A 321 7.81 -22.41 19.33
C HIS A 321 9.03 -22.49 18.40
N ILE A 322 9.55 -21.36 17.93
CA ILE A 322 10.78 -21.31 17.13
C ILE A 322 11.98 -21.78 17.96
N LEU A 323 12.08 -21.35 19.22
CA LEU A 323 13.12 -21.78 20.16
C LEU A 323 13.11 -23.30 20.36
N ASN A 324 11.94 -23.89 20.63
CA ASN A 324 11.79 -25.33 20.80
C ASN A 324 12.20 -26.11 19.54
N LEU A 325 11.78 -25.67 18.35
CA LEU A 325 12.17 -26.27 17.07
C LEU A 325 13.68 -26.14 16.81
N SER A 326 14.29 -25.03 17.22
CA SER A 326 15.74 -24.84 17.12
C SER A 326 16.51 -25.85 17.97
N GLU A 327 16.04 -26.10 19.20
CA GLU A 327 16.63 -27.12 20.07
C GLU A 327 16.46 -28.54 19.52
N GLU A 328 15.27 -28.89 19.02
CA GLU A 328 15.04 -30.18 18.36
C GLU A 328 15.95 -30.36 17.15
N ASN A 329 16.09 -29.34 16.30
CA ASN A 329 16.99 -29.37 15.17
C ASN A 329 18.46 -29.55 15.60
N LYS A 330 18.91 -28.89 16.67
CA LYS A 330 20.26 -29.13 17.22
C LYS A 330 20.42 -30.58 17.68
N LYS A 331 19.40 -31.16 18.32
CA LYS A 331 19.41 -32.54 18.81
C LYS A 331 19.47 -33.54 17.65
N LEU A 332 18.66 -33.34 16.61
CA LEU A 332 18.69 -34.10 15.36
C LEU A 332 20.05 -33.99 14.66
N LYS A 333 20.66 -32.81 14.63
CA LYS A 333 22.00 -32.60 14.05
C LYS A 333 23.08 -33.42 14.77
N ARG A 334 23.01 -33.48 16.11
CA ARG A 334 23.90 -34.34 16.92
C ARG A 334 23.67 -35.81 16.62
N GLN A 335 22.42 -36.26 16.58
CA GLN A 335 22.08 -37.65 16.24
C GLN A 335 22.55 -38.03 14.83
N TYR A 336 22.40 -37.13 13.86
CA TYR A 336 22.91 -37.33 12.51
C TYR A 336 24.43 -37.50 12.51
N LYS A 337 25.15 -36.64 13.24
CA LYS A 337 26.61 -36.73 13.40
C LYS A 337 27.04 -38.05 14.03
N ASP A 338 26.40 -38.47 15.13
CA ASP A 338 26.68 -39.75 15.80
C ASP A 338 26.45 -40.96 14.88
N ILE A 339 25.40 -40.92 14.06
CA ILE A 339 25.12 -41.98 13.08
C ILE A 339 26.19 -41.99 11.99
N GLN A 340 26.61 -40.83 11.53
CA GLN A 340 27.65 -40.68 10.50
C GLN A 340 29.01 -41.21 10.98
N GLU A 341 29.39 -40.92 12.24
CA GLU A 341 30.61 -41.44 12.87
C GLU A 341 30.53 -42.97 13.06
N LYS A 342 29.40 -43.50 13.52
CA LYS A 342 29.20 -44.96 13.66
C LYS A 342 29.22 -45.71 12.33
N PHE A 343 28.72 -45.10 11.26
CA PHE A 343 28.75 -45.67 9.91
C PHE A 343 30.18 -45.73 9.36
N ASN A 344 30.98 -44.69 9.61
CA ASN A 344 32.37 -44.63 9.14
C ASN A 344 33.32 -45.57 9.92
N GLU A 345 33.13 -45.76 11.23
CA GLU A 345 34.03 -46.64 12.00
C GLU A 345 33.78 -48.14 11.80
N ARG A 346 32.50 -48.56 11.68
CA ARG A 346 32.13 -49.98 11.77
C ARG A 346 32.37 -50.73 10.46
N ASP A 347 32.03 -50.12 9.33
CA ASP A 347 32.17 -50.77 8.02
C ASP A 347 33.61 -50.72 7.52
N TYR A 348 34.35 -49.63 7.78
CA TYR A 348 35.75 -49.50 7.36
C TYR A 348 36.68 -50.45 8.13
N LYS A 349 36.53 -50.60 9.45
CA LYS A 349 37.32 -51.56 10.24
C LYS A 349 37.02 -53.01 9.88
N ASN A 350 35.74 -53.37 9.71
CA ASN A 350 35.37 -54.73 9.32
C ASN A 350 35.92 -55.09 7.93
N LEU A 351 35.83 -54.18 6.95
CA LEU A 351 36.41 -54.38 5.62
C LEU A 351 37.94 -54.45 5.62
N GLN A 352 38.62 -53.70 6.50
CA GLN A 352 40.08 -53.78 6.65
C GLN A 352 40.53 -55.11 7.26
N GLU A 353 39.85 -55.57 8.30
CA GLU A 353 40.15 -56.85 8.97
C GLU A 353 39.89 -58.04 8.02
N GLU A 354 38.79 -57.98 7.25
CA GLU A 354 38.45 -59.01 6.26
C GLU A 354 39.44 -59.04 5.10
N ASN A 355 39.90 -57.88 4.61
CA ASN A 355 40.97 -57.78 3.61
C ASN A 355 42.32 -58.27 4.14
N LYS A 356 42.65 -58.04 5.41
CA LYS A 356 43.87 -58.54 6.04
C LYS A 356 43.86 -60.07 6.11
N ASN A 357 42.74 -60.66 6.59
CA ASN A 357 42.55 -62.11 6.62
C ASN A 357 42.58 -62.75 5.23
N LEU A 358 42.02 -62.09 4.21
CA LEU A 358 42.07 -62.57 2.83
C LEU A 358 43.49 -62.53 2.25
N LYS A 359 44.28 -61.49 2.55
CA LYS A 359 45.69 -61.41 2.16
C LYS A 359 46.55 -62.49 2.80
N GLU A 360 46.35 -62.77 4.09
CA GLU A 360 47.07 -63.85 4.78
C GLU A 360 46.74 -65.22 4.15
N LYS A 361 45.46 -65.50 3.88
CA LYS A 361 45.05 -66.71 3.16
C LYS A 361 45.59 -66.80 1.73
N LEU A 362 45.73 -65.67 1.05
CA LEU A 362 46.32 -65.62 -0.30
C LEU A 362 47.80 -65.98 -0.24
N ASN A 363 48.55 -65.38 0.70
CA ASN A 363 49.97 -65.66 0.91
C ASN A 363 50.22 -67.12 1.32
N GLU A 364 49.43 -67.68 2.25
CA GLU A 364 49.53 -69.11 2.62
C GLU A 364 49.30 -70.03 1.42
N ARG A 365 48.37 -69.65 0.54
CA ARG A 365 48.05 -70.42 -0.67
C ARG A 365 49.15 -70.28 -1.71
N ASP A 366 49.74 -69.09 -1.86
CA ASP A 366 50.89 -68.85 -2.72
C ASP A 366 52.11 -69.64 -2.23
N GLU A 367 52.36 -69.71 -0.92
CA GLU A 367 53.42 -70.56 -0.35
C GLU A 367 53.17 -72.04 -0.62
N GLN A 368 51.92 -72.51 -0.50
CA GLN A 368 51.55 -73.87 -0.88
C GLN A 368 51.74 -74.15 -2.37
N PHE A 369 51.40 -73.18 -3.24
CA PHE A 369 51.63 -73.29 -4.67
C PHE A 369 53.12 -73.29 -5.02
N GLN A 370 53.93 -72.45 -4.38
CA GLN A 370 55.38 -72.45 -4.54
C GLN A 370 56.00 -73.78 -4.10
N GLN A 371 55.54 -74.34 -2.97
CA GLN A 371 55.98 -75.66 -2.51
C GLN A 371 55.56 -76.78 -3.48
N TYR A 372 54.38 -76.67 -4.09
CA TYR A 372 53.92 -77.60 -5.11
C TYR A 372 54.73 -77.50 -6.40
N ILE A 373 55.08 -76.28 -6.85
CA ILE A 373 55.97 -76.05 -8.01
C ILE A 373 57.36 -76.63 -7.74
N ILE A 374 57.97 -76.37 -6.58
CA ILE A 374 59.28 -76.94 -6.20
C ILE A 374 59.23 -78.48 -6.20
N ASN A 375 58.12 -79.08 -5.76
CA ASN A 375 57.94 -80.53 -5.77
C ASN A 375 57.77 -81.07 -7.20
N LEU A 376 57.06 -80.35 -8.08
CA LEU A 376 56.93 -80.70 -9.49
C LEU A 376 58.25 -80.54 -10.25
N GLU A 377 59.01 -79.48 -10.01
CA GLU A 377 60.36 -79.26 -10.58
C GLU A 377 61.33 -80.36 -10.15
N LYS A 378 61.30 -80.78 -8.88
CA LYS A 378 62.07 -81.95 -8.39
C LYS A 378 61.63 -83.28 -9.00
N THR A 379 60.39 -83.37 -9.47
CA THR A 379 59.84 -84.57 -10.10
C THR A 379 60.13 -84.58 -11.62
N LEU A 380 60.09 -83.42 -12.27
CA LEU A 380 60.49 -83.23 -13.67
C LEU A 380 62.01 -83.36 -13.87
N GLY A 381 62.84 -82.98 -12.89
CA GLY A 381 64.30 -83.17 -12.94
C GLY A 381 64.78 -84.63 -12.95
N LYS A 382 63.88 -85.61 -12.93
CA LYS A 382 64.18 -87.05 -13.11
C LYS A 382 63.83 -87.60 -14.50
N LEU A 383 63.38 -86.76 -15.42
CA LEU A 383 63.11 -87.09 -16.82
C LEU A 383 63.81 -86.06 -17.70
N GLU A 384 65.00 -86.39 -18.21
CA GLU A 384 65.69 -85.60 -19.22
C GLU A 384 64.86 -85.53 -20.51
N LEU A 385 64.73 -84.33 -21.09
CA LEU A 385 64.77 -84.04 -22.53
C LEU A 385 64.71 -82.51 -22.78
N ASP A 386 65.82 -82.00 -23.29
CA ASP A 386 66.11 -80.94 -24.27
C ASP A 386 65.24 -79.68 -24.46
N GLU A 387 66.00 -78.60 -24.71
CA GLU A 387 65.74 -77.19 -25.00
C GLU A 387 64.48 -76.80 -25.81
N VAL A 388 63.95 -75.58 -25.57
CA VAL A 388 63.93 -74.43 -26.51
C VAL A 388 63.14 -73.22 -25.92
N ASN A 389 63.89 -72.13 -25.71
CA ASN A 389 63.71 -70.71 -26.04
C ASN A 389 62.41 -69.87 -25.85
N ASP A 390 62.70 -68.60 -25.54
CA ASP A 390 62.02 -67.32 -25.82
C ASP A 390 61.00 -66.69 -24.83
N ASN A 391 61.53 -65.68 -24.14
CA ASN A 391 61.20 -64.24 -24.13
C ASN A 391 59.91 -63.67 -23.49
N ASP A 392 60.21 -62.64 -22.68
CA ASP A 392 59.54 -61.35 -22.51
C ASP A 392 58.12 -61.28 -21.94
N ILE A 393 58.02 -60.91 -20.66
CA ILE A 393 56.94 -60.03 -20.17
C ILE A 393 57.51 -59.00 -19.18
N LYS A 394 57.45 -57.73 -19.58
CA LYS A 394 57.64 -56.56 -18.72
C LYS A 394 56.38 -56.32 -17.89
N GLU A 395 56.54 -56.11 -16.58
CA GLU A 395 55.67 -55.21 -15.82
C GLU A 395 56.36 -54.75 -14.53
N LYS A 396 56.47 -53.44 -14.32
CA LYS A 396 56.69 -52.84 -13.00
C LYS A 396 55.88 -51.55 -12.91
N ASN A 397 54.73 -51.66 -12.25
CA ASN A 397 54.02 -50.55 -11.63
C ASN A 397 54.77 -50.13 -10.35
N GLY A 398 54.99 -48.83 -10.18
CA GLY A 398 55.40 -48.22 -8.90
C GLY A 398 54.21 -47.56 -8.20
N PRO A 399 54.23 -47.36 -6.87
CA PRO A 399 53.22 -46.58 -6.17
C PRO A 399 53.67 -45.13 -5.94
N LEU A 400 52.71 -44.23 -6.09
CA LEU A 400 52.70 -42.84 -5.69
C LEU A 400 52.06 -42.76 -4.29
N THR A 401 52.62 -41.97 -3.37
CA THR A 401 51.91 -40.87 -2.66
C THR A 401 52.73 -40.30 -1.50
N THR A 402 52.69 -38.98 -1.42
CA THR A 402 53.18 -38.12 -0.33
C THR A 402 52.20 -36.97 -0.19
N LEU A 403 52.06 -36.46 1.05
CA LEU A 403 51.68 -35.09 1.46
C LEU A 403 50.15 -34.81 1.58
N ILE A 404 49.60 -34.16 2.61
CA ILE A 404 50.09 -33.14 3.59
C ILE A 404 49.24 -33.19 4.89
N ASP A 405 49.86 -32.82 6.03
CA ASP A 405 49.23 -32.47 7.32
C ASP A 405 49.10 -30.93 7.50
N ASP A 406 48.13 -30.56 8.35
CA ASP A 406 47.67 -29.23 8.76
C ASP A 406 48.60 -28.43 9.71
N ASP A 407 48.09 -27.22 10.06
CA ASP A 407 48.29 -26.39 11.27
C ASP A 407 49.38 -25.29 11.23
N ASP A 408 49.27 -24.10 11.85
CA ASP A 408 48.23 -23.28 12.52
C ASP A 408 48.95 -21.95 12.98
N TYR A 409 48.20 -21.02 13.59
CA TYR A 409 48.56 -19.90 14.52
C TYR A 409 48.43 -18.41 14.09
N ASN A 410 47.25 -17.84 14.44
CA ASN A 410 46.92 -16.82 15.48
C ASN A 410 47.59 -15.41 15.57
N ASP A 411 46.77 -14.35 15.74
CA ASP A 411 46.66 -13.47 16.95
C ASP A 411 45.88 -12.13 16.67
N GLY A 412 45.22 -11.56 17.69
CA GLY A 412 44.81 -10.13 17.70
C GLY A 412 43.51 -9.74 18.44
N PHE A 413 43.65 -9.26 19.68
CA PHE A 413 42.62 -8.78 20.64
C PHE A 413 42.54 -7.23 20.67
N GLN A 414 41.37 -6.61 20.92
CA GLN A 414 41.23 -5.40 21.79
C GLN A 414 39.76 -4.93 22.05
N ASP A 415 39.49 -4.67 23.34
CA ASP A 415 38.32 -4.03 23.98
C ASP A 415 38.40 -2.49 23.98
N ILE A 416 37.25 -1.76 24.05
CA ILE A 416 37.05 -0.51 24.84
C ILE A 416 35.57 -0.36 25.30
N LYS A 417 35.37 -0.01 26.59
CA LYS A 417 34.12 0.46 27.26
C LYS A 417 34.34 1.83 27.93
N GLY A 418 33.26 2.63 28.10
CA GLY A 418 33.10 3.72 29.09
C GLY A 418 32.35 4.97 28.54
N SER A 419 31.07 5.23 28.89
CA SER A 419 30.54 6.13 29.96
C SER A 419 30.58 7.64 29.58
N SER A 420 29.64 8.56 29.86
CA SER A 420 28.63 8.74 30.92
C SER A 420 27.61 9.87 30.57
N GLU A 421 26.55 9.96 31.37
CA GLU A 421 25.48 10.98 31.41
C GLU A 421 25.93 12.42 31.72
N HIS A 422 25.12 13.42 31.35
CA HIS A 422 24.80 14.58 32.19
C HIS A 422 23.43 15.19 31.83
N SER A 423 22.69 15.55 32.88
CA SER A 423 21.38 16.23 32.89
C SER A 423 21.52 17.66 33.44
N TRP A 424 20.46 18.45 33.22
CA TRP A 424 20.01 19.70 33.86
C TRP A 424 20.42 21.03 33.19
N ILE A 425 19.43 21.77 32.65
CA ILE A 425 18.78 22.92 33.34
C ILE A 425 17.63 23.46 32.47
N SER A 426 16.52 23.78 33.14
CA SER A 426 15.35 24.51 32.66
C SER A 426 15.66 25.97 32.34
N SER A 427 14.99 26.56 31.35
CA SER A 427 14.61 27.98 31.35
C SER A 427 13.59 28.31 30.26
N ASN A 428 12.43 28.80 30.70
CA ASN A 428 11.50 29.60 29.91
C ASN A 428 12.23 30.70 29.14
N LYS A 429 11.97 30.83 27.83
CA LYS A 429 12.15 32.11 27.15
C LYS A 429 11.31 32.20 25.88
N SER A 430 10.27 33.03 25.99
CA SER A 430 9.78 33.96 24.98
C SER A 430 9.34 33.38 23.64
N LEU A 431 8.05 33.55 23.33
CA LEU A 431 7.52 33.66 21.97
C LEU A 431 8.54 34.38 21.09
N ARG A 432 9.25 33.64 20.24
CA ARG A 432 10.09 34.20 19.19
C ARG A 432 9.20 34.39 17.98
N GLU A 433 9.24 35.59 17.42
CA GLU A 433 8.58 36.01 16.19
C GLU A 433 8.45 34.86 15.18
N ALA A 434 7.22 34.52 14.80
CA ALA A 434 6.99 33.70 13.62
C ALA A 434 7.45 34.51 12.40
N ARG A 435 8.55 34.09 11.77
CA ARG A 435 9.09 34.74 10.57
C ARG A 435 8.50 34.05 9.35
N VAL A 436 7.80 34.83 8.53
CA VAL A 436 7.09 34.33 7.34
C VAL A 436 8.02 34.39 6.14
N ILE A 437 8.17 33.27 5.44
CA ILE A 437 8.91 33.16 4.19
C ILE A 437 7.91 32.85 3.09
N VAL A 438 7.96 33.62 2.01
CA VAL A 438 7.00 33.53 0.91
C VAL A 438 7.69 32.89 -0.29
N GLY A 439 7.27 31.67 -0.63
CA GLY A 439 7.60 31.02 -1.90
C GLY A 439 6.43 31.22 -2.87
N LEU A 440 6.69 31.75 -4.06
CA LEU A 440 5.66 31.95 -5.08
C LEU A 440 5.72 30.79 -6.08
N ASP A 441 4.66 29.97 -6.14
CA ASP A 441 4.40 29.02 -7.22
C ASP A 441 3.06 29.34 -7.90
N PHE A 442 2.98 29.16 -9.21
CA PHE A 442 1.81 29.50 -10.03
C PHE A 442 1.01 28.22 -10.38
N GLY A 443 0.53 27.51 -9.36
CA GLY A 443 -0.41 26.40 -9.49
C GLY A 443 -1.87 26.87 -9.37
N THR A 444 -2.78 26.33 -10.19
CA THR A 444 -4.22 26.68 -10.16
C THR A 444 -5.09 25.48 -9.75
N ILE A 445 -6.00 25.69 -8.80
CA ILE A 445 -7.06 24.73 -8.48
C ILE A 445 -8.41 25.41 -8.79
N TYR A 446 -9.13 24.87 -9.77
CA TYR A 446 -10.46 25.36 -10.17
C TYR A 446 -11.55 24.79 -9.24
N SER A 447 -12.52 25.62 -8.82
CA SER A 447 -13.72 25.19 -8.07
C SER A 447 -14.80 24.59 -8.99
N GLU A 448 -14.72 24.86 -10.30
CA GLU A 448 -15.51 24.18 -11.32
C GLU A 448 -14.51 23.52 -12.29
N LYS A 449 -14.38 22.20 -12.22
CA LYS A 449 -13.47 21.46 -13.10
C LYS A 449 -13.95 21.67 -14.55
N PRO A 450 -13.13 22.20 -15.46
CA PRO A 450 -13.53 22.35 -16.85
C PRO A 450 -13.90 20.99 -17.44
N TYR A 451 -14.98 20.94 -18.22
CA TYR A 451 -15.37 19.72 -18.93
C TYR A 451 -14.30 19.40 -19.97
N LEU A 452 -13.76 18.19 -19.90
CA LEU A 452 -12.89 17.68 -20.95
C LEU A 452 -13.72 17.42 -22.21
N PRO A 453 -13.17 17.67 -23.41
CA PRO A 453 -13.82 17.32 -24.67
C PRO A 453 -14.28 15.86 -24.70
N GLU A 454 -15.37 15.59 -25.41
CA GLU A 454 -15.97 14.26 -25.49
C GLU A 454 -14.93 13.22 -25.98
N GLY A 455 -14.77 12.12 -25.23
CA GLY A 455 -13.75 11.09 -25.47
C GLY A 455 -12.39 11.31 -24.81
N LEU A 456 -12.16 12.45 -24.12
CA LEU A 456 -10.93 12.72 -23.38
C LEU A 456 -11.17 12.59 -21.86
N CYS A 457 -10.53 11.59 -21.23
CA CYS A 457 -10.57 11.44 -19.77
C CYS A 457 -9.33 12.05 -19.13
N PHE A 458 -9.46 12.51 -17.88
CA PHE A 458 -8.39 13.23 -17.17
C PHE A 458 -7.09 12.41 -17.06
N LYS A 459 -7.18 11.09 -16.87
CA LYS A 459 -6.00 10.21 -16.85
C LYS A 459 -5.23 10.28 -18.15
N LYS A 460 -5.94 10.18 -19.29
CA LYS A 460 -5.33 10.26 -20.62
C LYS A 460 -4.70 11.64 -20.85
N THR A 461 -5.39 12.71 -20.49
CA THR A 461 -4.85 14.08 -20.60
C THR A 461 -3.53 14.23 -19.83
N ILE A 462 -3.49 13.76 -18.58
CA ILE A 462 -2.29 13.85 -17.72
C ILE A 462 -1.16 12.98 -18.29
N SER A 463 -1.44 11.73 -18.67
CA SER A 463 -0.45 10.83 -19.27
C SER A 463 0.12 11.38 -20.58
N ASP A 464 -0.73 11.97 -21.43
CA ASP A 464 -0.31 12.57 -22.69
C ASP A 464 0.61 13.77 -22.46
N TYR A 465 0.26 14.66 -21.52
CA TYR A 465 1.12 15.77 -21.11
C TYR A 465 2.48 15.27 -20.57
N PHE A 466 2.46 14.31 -19.64
CA PHE A 466 3.69 13.73 -19.08
C PHE A 466 4.56 13.06 -20.13
N ARG A 467 3.95 12.47 -21.16
CA ARG A 467 4.69 11.86 -22.26
C ARG A 467 5.43 12.90 -23.08
N GLU A 468 4.78 14.02 -23.40
CA GLU A 468 5.41 15.10 -24.18
C GLU A 468 6.48 15.85 -23.37
N ILE A 469 6.19 16.27 -22.14
CA ILE A 469 7.22 16.90 -21.29
C ILE A 469 8.34 15.93 -20.96
N GLY A 470 8.04 14.63 -20.84
CA GLY A 470 9.02 13.59 -20.60
C GLY A 470 10.03 13.42 -21.72
N LYS A 471 9.64 13.66 -22.99
CA LYS A 471 10.59 13.74 -24.11
C LYS A 471 11.56 14.89 -23.91
N VAL A 472 11.04 16.08 -23.59
CA VAL A 472 11.86 17.28 -23.35
C VAL A 472 12.85 17.07 -22.20
N ILE A 473 12.39 16.46 -21.10
CA ILE A 473 13.26 16.16 -19.95
C ILE A 473 14.38 15.19 -20.35
N LYS A 474 14.04 14.09 -21.05
CA LYS A 474 15.02 13.08 -21.50
C LYS A 474 16.05 13.69 -22.43
N GLU A 475 15.60 14.43 -23.44
CA GLU A 475 16.47 15.13 -24.39
C GLU A 475 17.39 16.15 -23.69
N ALA A 476 16.87 16.89 -22.70
CA ALA A 476 17.66 17.84 -21.94
C ALA A 476 18.76 17.16 -21.10
N ILE A 477 18.44 16.02 -20.48
CA ILE A 477 19.40 15.24 -19.70
C ILE A 477 20.46 14.62 -20.61
N GLU A 478 20.05 13.95 -21.69
CA GLU A 478 20.96 13.31 -22.65
C GLU A 478 21.93 14.33 -23.27
N ARG A 479 21.42 15.52 -23.63
CA ARG A 479 22.26 16.60 -24.18
C ARG A 479 23.26 17.15 -23.17
N ARG A 480 22.90 17.22 -21.89
CA ARG A 480 23.76 17.82 -20.85
C ARG A 480 24.71 16.79 -20.22
N TRP A 481 24.28 15.53 -20.16
CA TRP A 481 24.94 14.40 -19.51
C TRP A 481 24.69 13.10 -20.31
N PRO A 482 25.45 12.87 -21.41
CA PRO A 482 25.21 11.75 -22.32
C PRO A 482 25.47 10.37 -21.69
N ASP A 483 26.28 10.29 -20.63
CA ASP A 483 26.62 9.02 -19.96
C ASP A 483 25.61 8.60 -18.87
N ILE A 484 24.54 9.38 -18.67
CA ILE A 484 23.52 9.10 -17.66
C ILE A 484 22.38 8.29 -18.28
N ASP A 485 22.28 7.00 -17.93
CA ASP A 485 21.05 6.23 -18.18
C ASP A 485 19.88 6.84 -17.39
N PHE A 486 18.87 7.32 -18.12
CA PHE A 486 17.71 8.00 -17.55
C PHE A 486 16.96 7.16 -16.51
N PHE A 487 16.76 5.86 -16.75
CA PHE A 487 15.95 5.02 -15.86
C PHE A 487 16.73 4.47 -14.67
N GLN A 488 18.06 4.33 -14.79
CA GLN A 488 18.91 3.81 -13.73
C GLN A 488 19.41 4.92 -12.80
N HIS A 489 19.76 6.08 -13.35
CA HIS A 489 20.48 7.11 -12.61
C HIS A 489 19.62 8.32 -12.22
N VAL A 490 18.55 8.62 -12.96
CA VAL A 490 17.71 9.80 -12.67
C VAL A 490 16.65 9.47 -11.62
N LEU A 491 16.49 10.37 -10.63
CA LEU A 491 15.38 10.39 -9.69
C LEU A 491 14.44 11.54 -10.08
N LEU A 492 13.19 11.20 -10.39
CA LEU A 492 12.14 12.20 -10.62
C LEU A 492 11.47 12.55 -9.29
N VAL A 493 11.42 13.85 -8.97
CA VAL A 493 10.72 14.38 -7.81
C VAL A 493 9.65 15.34 -8.31
N PHE A 494 8.37 14.98 -8.16
CA PHE A 494 7.25 15.80 -8.60
C PHE A 494 6.65 16.54 -7.42
N THR A 495 6.38 17.83 -7.59
CA THR A 495 5.60 18.61 -6.64
C THR A 495 4.12 18.25 -6.74
N ILE A 496 3.43 18.24 -5.61
CA ILE A 496 1.97 18.03 -5.51
C ILE A 496 1.37 18.99 -4.49
N PRO A 497 0.07 19.34 -4.60
CA PRO A 497 -0.61 20.09 -3.55
C PRO A 497 -0.58 19.35 -2.21
N ALA A 498 -0.47 20.09 -1.10
CA ALA A 498 -0.43 19.51 0.24
C ALA A 498 -1.72 18.76 0.60
N GLU A 499 -2.87 19.19 0.07
CA GLU A 499 -4.17 18.59 0.34
C GLU A 499 -4.52 17.40 -0.59
N LEU A 500 -3.58 17.01 -1.46
CA LEU A 500 -3.84 16.00 -2.47
C LEU A 500 -4.04 14.62 -1.84
N GLN A 501 -5.23 14.04 -2.08
CA GLN A 501 -5.61 12.75 -1.49
C GLN A 501 -4.71 11.60 -1.99
N PRO A 502 -4.42 10.57 -1.16
CA PRO A 502 -3.57 9.44 -1.56
C PRO A 502 -4.03 8.71 -2.84
N CYS A 503 -5.34 8.62 -3.07
CA CYS A 503 -5.89 8.01 -4.29
C CYS A 503 -5.57 8.82 -5.56
N ALA A 504 -5.49 10.15 -5.45
CA ALA A 504 -5.09 11.03 -6.54
C ALA A 504 -3.59 10.92 -6.82
N ILE A 505 -2.74 10.84 -5.77
CA ILE A 505 -1.31 10.57 -5.90
C ILE A 505 -1.06 9.23 -6.62
N SER A 506 -1.81 8.19 -6.27
CA SER A 506 -1.74 6.90 -6.97
C SER A 506 -2.13 7.00 -8.44
N THR A 507 -3.07 7.89 -8.78
CA THR A 507 -3.48 8.13 -10.15
C THR A 507 -2.41 8.87 -10.95
N ILE A 508 -1.78 9.90 -10.36
CA ILE A 508 -0.66 10.61 -10.99
C ILE A 508 0.50 9.64 -11.25
N ARG A 509 0.83 8.78 -10.28
CA ARG A 509 1.86 7.74 -10.44
C ARG A 509 1.56 6.78 -11.59
N GLU A 510 0.30 6.36 -11.74
CA GLU A 510 -0.15 5.58 -12.89
C GLU A 510 0.05 6.34 -14.20
N CYS A 511 -0.33 7.61 -14.26
CA CYS A 511 -0.13 8.44 -15.45
C CYS A 511 1.36 8.62 -15.83
N VAL A 512 2.26 8.78 -14.85
CA VAL A 512 3.72 8.88 -15.08
C VAL A 512 4.29 7.56 -15.63
N TYR A 513 3.79 6.43 -15.13
CA TYR A 513 4.15 5.11 -15.66
C TYR A 513 3.65 4.93 -17.11
N ASP A 514 2.38 5.23 -17.37
CA ASP A 514 1.79 5.14 -18.71
C ASP A 514 2.47 6.09 -19.72
N ALA A 515 3.01 7.21 -19.24
CA ALA A 515 3.80 8.15 -20.03
C ALA A 515 5.22 7.66 -20.36
N GLY A 516 5.67 6.53 -19.78
CA GLY A 516 6.99 5.97 -20.01
C GLY A 516 8.12 6.76 -19.33
N LEU A 517 7.83 7.50 -18.27
CA LEU A 517 8.82 8.21 -17.45
C LEU A 517 9.47 7.32 -16.39
N ILE A 518 8.83 6.20 -16.04
CA ILE A 518 9.38 5.16 -15.16
C ILE A 518 9.09 3.77 -15.74
N LYS A 519 9.97 2.79 -15.47
CA LYS A 519 9.82 1.40 -15.97
C LYS A 519 8.81 0.56 -15.19
N GLU A 520 8.53 0.93 -13.94
CA GLU A 520 7.67 0.19 -13.04
C GLU A 520 6.75 1.14 -12.29
N LYS A 521 5.47 0.79 -12.14
CA LYS A 521 4.45 1.64 -11.50
C LYS A 521 4.86 2.10 -10.09
N TYR A 522 5.50 1.23 -9.31
CA TYR A 522 5.95 1.51 -7.94
C TYR A 522 7.46 1.75 -7.84
N SER A 523 8.09 2.25 -8.91
CA SER A 523 9.52 2.54 -8.92
C SER A 523 9.91 3.53 -7.81
N THR A 524 11.03 3.23 -7.14
CA THR A 524 11.67 4.11 -6.15
C THR A 524 12.36 5.32 -6.79
N LYS A 525 12.46 5.35 -8.13
CA LYS A 525 12.96 6.47 -8.94
C LYS A 525 11.91 7.57 -9.21
N LEU A 526 10.72 7.45 -8.62
CA LEU A 526 9.71 8.51 -8.57
C LEU A 526 9.32 8.80 -7.12
N ARG A 527 9.53 10.05 -6.70
CA ARG A 527 9.09 10.59 -5.42
C ARG A 527 8.15 11.78 -5.63
N PHE A 528 7.31 12.02 -4.62
CA PHE A 528 6.47 13.20 -4.54
C PHE A 528 6.91 14.01 -3.33
N ILE A 529 6.86 15.33 -3.47
CA ILE A 529 7.06 16.31 -2.40
C ILE A 529 5.91 17.30 -2.48
N THR A 530 5.46 17.86 -1.35
CA THR A 530 4.44 18.91 -1.46
C THR A 530 5.03 20.19 -2.04
N GLU A 531 4.23 20.97 -2.76
CA GLU A 531 4.59 22.31 -3.26
C GLU A 531 5.20 23.21 -2.15
N PRO A 532 4.56 23.37 -0.97
CA PRO A 532 5.15 24.17 0.11
C PRO A 532 6.43 23.58 0.70
N GLU A 533 6.60 22.26 0.77
CA GLU A 533 7.86 21.64 1.21
C GLU A 533 8.98 21.86 0.20
N ALA A 534 8.70 21.75 -1.10
CA ALA A 534 9.68 22.02 -2.15
C ALA A 534 10.14 23.48 -2.13
N ALA A 535 9.19 24.41 -1.97
CA ALA A 535 9.48 25.83 -1.78
C ALA A 535 10.32 26.06 -0.51
N ALA A 536 9.99 25.40 0.60
CA ALA A 536 10.74 25.50 1.84
C ALA A 536 12.19 25.02 1.69
N VAL A 537 12.41 23.88 1.05
CA VAL A 537 13.77 23.36 0.77
C VAL A 537 14.57 24.37 -0.04
N TYR A 538 13.98 24.95 -1.09
CA TYR A 538 14.63 25.95 -1.91
C TYR A 538 14.97 27.23 -1.12
N CYS A 539 14.02 27.74 -0.33
CA CYS A 539 14.24 28.91 0.50
C CYS A 539 15.34 28.67 1.54
N ILE A 540 15.38 27.49 2.17
CA ILE A 540 16.43 27.12 3.12
C ILE A 540 17.79 27.04 2.43
N ASP A 541 17.88 26.49 1.22
CA ASP A 541 19.15 26.39 0.48
C ASP A 541 19.73 27.77 0.10
N ILE A 542 18.86 28.70 -0.27
CA ILE A 542 19.26 30.08 -0.57
C ILE A 542 19.60 30.85 0.70
N MET A 543 18.72 30.80 1.72
CA MET A 543 18.81 31.63 2.93
C MET A 543 19.74 31.05 4.00
N GLY A 544 20.07 29.77 3.94
CA GLY A 544 21.04 29.12 4.82
C GLY A 544 22.46 29.68 4.70
N ARG A 545 22.70 30.60 3.75
CA ARG A 545 23.93 31.37 3.59
C ARG A 545 23.98 32.65 4.44
N ASP A 546 22.83 33.12 4.96
CA ASP A 546 22.69 34.44 5.58
C ASP A 546 22.31 34.39 7.09
N ASP A 547 22.48 33.25 7.78
CA ASP A 547 22.14 33.03 9.21
C ASP A 547 20.68 33.34 9.61
N ILE A 548 19.77 33.52 8.64
CA ILE A 548 18.37 33.92 8.88
C ILE A 548 17.55 32.80 9.54
N LEU A 549 17.84 31.54 9.20
CA LEU A 549 17.16 30.35 9.71
C LEU A 549 18.15 29.44 10.43
N THR A 550 17.95 29.26 11.73
CA THR A 550 18.75 28.35 12.56
C THR A 550 18.00 27.04 12.81
N LYS A 551 18.73 25.97 13.13
CA LYS A 551 18.11 24.68 13.50
C LYS A 551 17.16 24.89 14.70
N GLY A 552 15.87 24.58 14.51
CA GLY A 552 14.81 24.81 15.50
C GLY A 552 13.99 26.09 15.29
N SER A 553 14.33 26.92 14.28
CA SER A 553 13.50 28.05 13.86
C SER A 553 12.17 27.56 13.30
N THR A 554 11.07 28.20 13.72
CA THR A 554 9.76 28.08 13.08
C THR A 554 9.60 29.17 12.03
N PHE A 555 9.14 28.78 10.84
CA PHE A 555 8.82 29.71 9.77
C PHE A 555 7.53 29.26 9.09
N MET A 556 6.80 30.22 8.53
CA MET A 556 5.56 29.95 7.79
C MET A 556 5.87 30.05 6.30
N MET A 557 5.50 29.02 5.53
CA MET A 557 5.52 29.07 4.08
C MET A 557 4.14 29.51 3.58
N ALA A 558 4.09 30.65 2.89
CA ALA A 558 2.87 31.12 2.26
C ALA A 558 2.93 30.78 0.77
N ASP A 559 2.32 29.66 0.39
CA ASP A 559 2.10 29.29 -1.00
C ASP A 559 0.80 29.93 -1.50
N CYS A 560 0.92 30.81 -2.49
CA CYS A 560 -0.14 31.74 -2.88
C CYS A 560 -0.43 31.66 -4.40
N GLY A 561 -0.65 30.46 -4.92
CA GLY A 561 -1.15 30.28 -6.28
C GLY A 561 -2.59 30.79 -6.47
N GLY A 562 -2.86 31.59 -7.52
CA GLY A 562 -4.21 31.87 -8.05
C GLY A 562 -4.64 33.34 -8.37
N VAL A 563 -5.57 33.49 -9.33
CA VAL A 563 -6.03 34.72 -10.06
C VAL A 563 -7.19 35.57 -9.47
N ARG A 564 -6.97 36.86 -9.14
CA ARG A 564 -7.98 37.83 -8.60
C ARG A 564 -9.43 37.81 -9.17
N ASN A 565 -10.41 38.13 -8.31
CA ASN A 565 -11.86 38.16 -8.59
C ASN A 565 -12.41 39.52 -9.14
N TYR A 566 -13.54 39.47 -9.85
CA TYR A 566 -14.34 40.65 -10.22
C TYR A 566 -15.18 41.17 -9.03
N TRP A 567 -15.42 42.48 -9.01
CA TRP A 567 -16.26 43.12 -7.98
C TRP A 567 -17.74 42.73 -8.17
N ALA A 568 -18.41 42.30 -7.11
CA ALA A 568 -19.83 41.92 -7.12
C ALA A 568 -20.67 42.81 -6.18
N GLU A 569 -21.98 42.85 -6.38
CA GLU A 569 -22.90 43.65 -5.57
C GLU A 569 -22.89 43.16 -4.10
N GLY A 570 -22.51 44.05 -3.18
CA GLY A 570 -22.24 43.73 -1.77
C GLY A 570 -20.77 43.84 -1.36
N ASP A 571 -19.85 43.91 -2.32
CA ASP A 571 -18.43 44.14 -2.06
C ASP A 571 -18.11 45.63 -1.78
N PRO A 572 -17.09 45.96 -0.95
CA PRO A 572 -16.71 47.35 -0.66
C PRO A 572 -16.34 48.13 -1.93
N ILE A 573 -17.03 49.23 -2.20
CA ILE A 573 -16.87 50.03 -3.42
C ILE A 573 -15.51 50.74 -3.49
N ASP A 574 -14.96 51.09 -2.33
CA ASP A 574 -13.64 51.72 -2.14
C ASP A 574 -12.48 50.79 -2.52
N ARG A 575 -12.73 49.48 -2.61
CA ARG A 575 -11.76 48.47 -3.01
C ARG A 575 -11.90 48.04 -4.47
N LYS A 576 -12.85 48.65 -5.19
CA LYS A 576 -13.06 48.40 -6.62
C LYS A 576 -11.98 49.12 -7.43
N LEU A 577 -11.21 48.35 -8.18
CA LEU A 577 -10.22 48.85 -9.12
C LEU A 577 -10.90 49.42 -10.37
N HIS A 578 -10.16 50.29 -11.09
CA HIS A 578 -10.63 50.96 -12.30
C HIS A 578 -11.03 49.99 -13.44
N ASP A 579 -10.58 48.75 -13.38
CA ASP A 579 -10.91 47.67 -14.33
C ASP A 579 -12.14 46.83 -13.91
N GLY A 580 -12.84 47.22 -12.84
CA GLY A 580 -14.03 46.52 -12.34
C GLY A 580 -13.74 45.34 -11.41
N ARG A 581 -12.48 45.11 -11.01
CA ARG A 581 -12.08 44.07 -10.05
C ARG A 581 -12.01 44.60 -8.63
N ILE A 582 -11.76 43.73 -7.66
CA ILE A 582 -11.67 44.13 -6.23
C ILE A 582 -10.45 43.50 -5.53
N ASP A 583 -9.79 44.29 -4.70
CA ASP A 583 -8.82 43.80 -3.73
C ASP A 583 -9.55 43.23 -2.49
N LYS A 584 -9.68 41.89 -2.41
CA LYS A 584 -10.24 41.18 -1.25
C LYS A 584 -9.12 40.71 -0.33
N PHE A 585 -9.12 41.19 0.91
CA PHE A 585 -8.21 40.72 1.95
C PHE A 585 -8.87 39.59 2.75
N ASP A 586 -8.30 38.39 2.69
CA ASP A 586 -8.71 37.27 3.52
C ASP A 586 -7.79 37.20 4.76
N CYS A 587 -8.37 37.31 5.96
CA CYS A 587 -7.61 37.17 7.20
C CYS A 587 -7.14 35.71 7.35
N LEU A 588 -5.84 35.46 7.22
CA LEU A 588 -5.26 34.12 7.34
C LEU A 588 -5.16 33.67 8.80
N VAL A 589 -4.64 34.54 9.68
CA VAL A 589 -4.42 34.27 11.12
C VAL A 589 -4.62 35.56 11.91
N LYS A 590 -5.14 35.45 13.14
CA LYS A 590 -5.16 36.56 14.13
C LYS A 590 -4.03 36.39 15.13
N CYS A 591 -3.43 37.52 15.53
CA CYS A 591 -2.41 37.54 16.59
C CYS A 591 -2.95 36.85 17.86
N GLY A 592 -2.16 35.97 18.47
CA GLY A 592 -2.55 35.18 19.66
C GLY A 592 -3.28 33.88 19.38
N THR A 593 -3.52 33.52 18.10
CA THR A 593 -4.09 32.21 17.75
C THR A 593 -2.96 31.17 17.72
N GLN A 594 -3.07 30.11 18.53
CA GLN A 594 -2.20 28.94 18.46
C GLN A 594 -2.71 28.01 17.35
N ILE A 595 -1.81 27.61 16.45
CA ILE A 595 -2.16 26.84 15.25
C ILE A 595 -1.21 25.66 15.15
N ASP A 596 -1.79 24.47 14.96
CA ASP A 596 -1.08 23.23 15.24
C ASP A 596 -0.20 22.72 14.09
N GLN A 597 -0.31 23.27 12.85
CA GLN A 597 0.79 23.32 11.85
C GLN A 597 0.38 23.83 10.45
N GLU A 598 -0.89 23.75 10.02
CA GLU A 598 -1.28 24.08 8.64
C GLU A 598 -2.64 24.81 8.57
N ILE A 599 -2.74 25.82 7.69
CA ILE A 599 -4.00 26.53 7.39
C ILE A 599 -4.16 26.60 5.89
N THR A 600 -5.03 25.76 5.36
CA THR A 600 -5.44 25.85 3.95
C THR A 600 -6.64 26.78 3.82
N LYS A 601 -6.51 27.85 3.02
CA LYS A 601 -7.65 28.59 2.47
C LYS A 601 -7.59 28.56 0.96
N SER A 602 -8.31 27.63 0.36
CA SER A 602 -8.43 27.51 -1.09
C SER A 602 -9.48 28.50 -1.63
N LYS A 603 -9.10 29.32 -2.60
CA LYS A 603 -10.01 30.18 -3.37
C LYS A 603 -9.69 30.02 -4.84
N SER A 604 -10.72 29.86 -5.65
CA SER A 604 -10.59 29.61 -7.08
C SER A 604 -10.72 30.89 -7.88
N PHE A 605 -10.11 30.87 -9.05
CA PHE A 605 -9.67 32.07 -9.71
C PHE A 605 -9.53 31.81 -11.23
N ILE A 606 -9.80 32.80 -12.09
CA ILE A 606 -9.88 32.61 -13.55
C ILE A 606 -8.87 33.52 -14.27
N PRO A 607 -7.99 32.99 -15.15
CA PRO A 607 -7.03 33.80 -15.92
C PRO A 607 -7.72 34.81 -16.84
N LEU A 608 -7.15 36.02 -16.90
CA LEU A 608 -7.69 37.20 -17.60
C LEU A 608 -7.55 37.11 -19.12
N SER A 609 -6.66 36.24 -19.60
CA SER A 609 -6.35 35.98 -21.00
C SER A 609 -5.80 34.56 -21.11
N SER A 610 -6.04 33.89 -22.24
CA SER A 610 -5.40 32.61 -22.56
C SER A 610 -3.87 32.69 -22.63
N THR A 611 -3.29 33.90 -22.62
CA THR A 611 -1.85 34.18 -22.68
C THR A 611 -1.24 34.72 -21.39
N GLN A 612 -2.01 34.83 -20.30
CA GLN A 612 -1.49 35.33 -19.03
C GLN A 612 -0.51 34.34 -18.39
N THR A 613 0.71 34.79 -18.08
CA THR A 613 1.81 33.94 -17.56
C THR A 613 2.25 34.27 -16.14
N ARG A 614 1.69 35.32 -15.50
CA ARG A 614 2.06 35.78 -14.15
C ARG A 614 0.89 36.47 -13.43
N GLU A 615 0.93 36.43 -12.09
CA GLU A 615 0.00 37.11 -11.20
C GLU A 615 0.73 37.88 -10.09
N ASN A 616 0.14 38.99 -9.65
CA ASN A 616 0.66 39.81 -8.56
C ASN A 616 -0.17 39.58 -7.29
N LEU A 617 0.51 39.16 -6.22
CA LEU A 617 -0.05 39.01 -4.88
C LEU A 617 0.61 40.02 -3.93
N THR A 618 -0.19 40.64 -3.04
CA THR A 618 0.29 41.59 -2.04
C THR A 618 -0.07 41.07 -0.65
N LEU A 619 0.94 40.74 0.16
CA LEU A 619 0.77 40.38 1.57
C LEU A 619 0.82 41.64 2.43
N ILE A 620 -0.19 41.85 3.27
CA ILE A 620 -0.25 42.98 4.20
C ILE A 620 -0.26 42.45 5.63
N PHE A 621 0.75 42.83 6.41
CA PHE A 621 0.79 42.60 7.85
C PHE A 621 0.21 43.81 8.57
N LEU A 622 -0.91 43.62 9.28
CA LEU A 622 -1.49 44.64 10.16
C LEU A 622 -1.15 44.30 11.60
N GLU A 623 -0.15 44.99 12.17
CA GLU A 623 0.06 45.03 13.62
C GLU A 623 -1.03 45.92 14.22
N ILE A 624 -2.13 45.34 14.71
CA ILE A 624 -3.07 46.09 15.56
C ILE A 624 -2.41 46.23 16.92
N ARG A 625 -1.66 47.31 17.12
CA ARG A 625 -1.33 47.76 18.47
C ARG A 625 -2.63 48.20 19.12
N GLU A 626 -3.00 47.54 20.22
CA GLU A 626 -3.99 48.09 21.13
C GLU A 626 -3.55 49.52 21.47
N ILE A 627 -4.31 50.50 20.98
CA ILE A 627 -4.30 51.84 21.56
C ILE A 627 -4.98 51.65 22.92
N ARG A 628 -4.16 51.50 23.96
CA ARG A 628 -4.61 51.51 25.36
C ARG A 628 -5.08 52.89 25.79
#